data_AF-A0A086QZA3-F1
#
_entry.id   AF-A0A086QZA3-F1
#
_cell.length_a   1.000
_cell.length_b   1.000
_cell.length_c   1.000
_cell.angle_alpha   90.00
_cell.angle_beta   90.00
_cell.angle_gamma   90.00
#
_symmetry.space_group_name_H-M   'P 1'
#
loop_
_entity.id
_entity.type
_entity.pdbx_description
1 polymer ?
#
loop_
_entity_poly.entity_id
_entity_poly.type
_entity_poly.pdbx_seq_one_letter_code
_entity_poly.pdbx_strand_id
1 'polypeptide(L)'
;EALNVRSLPTLVWLSKEGEVLTRRGVPHVLEDPEGRNFPWKDKDVNDVSDSVEGIADEPALILFMEHLDEKAKEEQEKALEEAMQALQSQKNDGGVPPLPRLFTAKSLSPRSIALRRICRQDPPDADKEKKGPILTIVDLLDQSYFTALQEPGRIFSADEIVAFINKFRREELERNSLAVPE
;
A
#
# COMPACT_ATOMS: atom_id res chain seq x y z
N GLU A 1 -6.06 -9.74 -21.69
CA GLU A 1 -6.59 -9.98 -20.33
C GLU A 1 -5.69 -10.84 -19.45
N ALA A 2 -5.25 -12.04 -19.87
CA ALA A 2 -4.50 -12.99 -19.02
C ALA A 2 -3.29 -12.42 -18.24
N LEU A 3 -2.54 -11.49 -18.84
CA LEU A 3 -1.37 -10.87 -18.19
C LEU A 3 -1.59 -9.43 -17.70
N ASN A 4 -2.77 -8.83 -17.94
CA ASN A 4 -3.12 -7.44 -17.55
C ASN A 4 -1.97 -6.42 -17.76
N VAL A 5 -1.36 -6.42 -18.95
CA VAL A 5 -0.25 -5.52 -19.30
C VAL A 5 -0.75 -4.09 -19.47
N ARG A 6 -0.22 -3.14 -18.68
CA ARG A 6 -0.67 -1.73 -18.67
C ARG A 6 0.40 -0.71 -19.09
N SER A 7 1.66 -1.11 -19.19
CA SER A 7 2.79 -0.25 -19.58
C SER A 7 3.71 -0.92 -20.60
N LEU A 8 4.50 -0.15 -21.35
CA LEU A 8 5.50 -0.66 -22.28
C LEU A 8 6.87 -0.05 -21.99
N PRO A 9 7.96 -0.85 -21.98
CA PRO A 9 7.99 -2.32 -22.06
C PRO A 9 7.52 -2.99 -20.75
N THR A 10 6.89 -4.17 -20.85
CA THR A 10 6.49 -5.00 -19.69
C THR A 10 7.21 -6.34 -19.71
N LEU A 11 7.74 -6.75 -18.56
CA LEU A 11 8.32 -8.07 -18.31
C LEU A 11 7.55 -8.72 -17.15
N VAL A 12 6.96 -9.89 -17.36
CA VAL A 12 6.24 -10.64 -16.32
C VAL A 12 7.08 -11.84 -15.92
N TRP A 13 7.28 -12.03 -14.62
CA TRP A 13 8.00 -13.16 -14.05
C TRP A 13 7.01 -14.19 -13.48
N LEU A 14 7.21 -15.46 -13.81
CA LEU A 14 6.35 -16.57 -13.37
C LEU A 14 7.15 -17.59 -12.55
N SER A 15 6.50 -18.23 -11.58
CA SER A 15 7.03 -19.41 -10.89
C SER A 15 7.02 -20.62 -11.83
N LYS A 16 7.70 -21.69 -11.43
CA LYS A 16 7.69 -22.97 -12.17
C LYS A 16 6.27 -23.54 -12.28
N GLU A 17 5.44 -23.26 -11.30
CA GLU A 17 4.05 -23.69 -11.17
C GLU A 17 3.08 -22.80 -11.98
N GLY A 18 3.58 -21.75 -12.63
CA GLY A 18 2.80 -20.82 -13.45
C GLY A 18 2.16 -19.67 -12.68
N GLU A 19 2.53 -19.47 -11.41
CA GLU A 19 2.06 -18.34 -10.61
C GLU A 19 2.79 -17.06 -11.01
N VAL A 20 2.09 -15.92 -11.03
CA VAL A 20 2.71 -14.63 -11.34
C VAL A 20 3.49 -14.12 -10.13
N LEU A 21 4.82 -14.09 -10.23
CA LEU A 21 5.71 -13.60 -9.17
C LEU A 21 5.85 -12.06 -9.18
N THR A 22 5.92 -11.46 -10.38
CA THR A 22 5.80 -10.01 -10.56
C THR A 22 5.37 -9.71 -12.00
N ARG A 23 4.57 -8.66 -12.20
CA ARG A 23 4.24 -8.14 -13.54
C ARG A 23 5.19 -7.01 -13.98
N ARG A 24 6.14 -6.62 -13.12
CA ARG A 24 7.01 -5.46 -13.25
C ARG A 24 8.48 -5.87 -13.22
N GLY A 25 8.81 -6.89 -14.01
CA GLY A 25 10.16 -7.45 -14.05
C GLY A 25 11.22 -6.51 -14.61
N VAL A 26 10.84 -5.48 -15.38
CA VAL A 26 11.82 -4.53 -15.94
C VAL A 26 12.57 -3.78 -14.83
N PRO A 27 11.90 -3.12 -13.86
CA PRO A 27 12.56 -2.55 -12.68
C PRO A 27 13.46 -3.55 -11.95
N HIS A 28 12.98 -4.77 -11.67
CA HIS A 28 13.75 -5.79 -10.94
C HIS A 28 15.07 -6.14 -11.63
N VAL A 29 15.06 -6.30 -12.96
CA VAL A 29 16.27 -6.58 -13.75
C VAL A 29 17.24 -5.39 -13.74
N LEU A 30 16.70 -4.16 -13.76
CA LEU A 30 17.52 -2.94 -13.74
C LEU A 30 18.16 -2.71 -12.36
N GLU A 31 17.45 -3.02 -11.28
CA GLU A 31 17.90 -2.85 -9.90
C GLU A 31 18.81 -3.99 -9.43
N ASP A 32 18.68 -5.18 -10.00
CA ASP A 32 19.51 -6.36 -9.71
C ASP A 32 20.09 -7.01 -10.98
N PRO A 33 21.04 -6.33 -11.68
CA PRO A 33 21.60 -6.83 -12.93
C PRO A 33 22.35 -8.16 -12.80
N GLU A 34 22.83 -8.49 -11.59
CA GLU A 34 23.52 -9.75 -11.30
C GLU A 34 22.57 -10.87 -10.88
N GLY A 35 21.27 -10.59 -10.73
CA GLY A 35 20.26 -11.58 -10.37
C GLY A 35 20.42 -12.18 -8.98
N ARG A 36 20.95 -11.43 -8.01
CA ARG A 36 21.19 -11.90 -6.65
C ARG A 36 19.88 -12.19 -5.89
N ASN A 37 18.80 -11.51 -6.25
CA ASN A 37 17.46 -11.65 -5.67
C ASN A 37 16.53 -12.50 -6.54
N PHE A 38 17.08 -13.21 -7.52
CA PHE A 38 16.30 -14.11 -8.36
C PHE A 38 15.82 -15.35 -7.56
N PRO A 39 14.56 -15.81 -7.75
CA PRO A 39 13.54 -15.27 -8.64
C PRO A 39 12.92 -13.98 -8.09
N TRP A 40 12.84 -12.95 -8.94
CA TRP A 40 12.28 -11.67 -8.52
C TRP A 40 10.79 -11.78 -8.24
N LYS A 41 10.40 -11.30 -7.06
CA LYS A 41 9.02 -11.22 -6.60
C LYS A 41 8.77 -9.80 -6.10
N ASP A 42 7.56 -9.30 -6.32
CA ASP A 42 7.16 -8.03 -5.69
C ASP A 42 7.20 -8.18 -4.17
N LYS A 43 7.73 -7.17 -3.48
CA LYS A 43 7.64 -7.10 -2.01
C LYS A 43 6.18 -6.99 -1.62
N ASP A 44 5.84 -7.72 -0.56
CA ASP A 44 4.52 -7.72 0.05
C ASP A 44 4.13 -6.33 0.59
N VAL A 45 5.11 -5.58 1.12
CA VAL A 45 4.99 -4.17 1.55
C VAL A 45 6.15 -3.35 1.00
N ASN A 46 5.86 -2.15 0.47
CA ASN A 46 6.89 -1.21 0.00
C ASN A 46 6.80 0.11 0.78
N ASP A 47 7.91 0.76 1.12
CA ASP A 47 7.83 2.14 1.62
C ASP A 47 7.67 3.11 0.44
N VAL A 48 6.79 4.11 0.55
CA VAL A 48 6.54 5.10 -0.50
C VAL A 48 7.78 5.97 -0.80
N SER A 49 8.72 6.08 0.14
CA SER A 49 10.01 6.73 -0.09
C SER A 49 10.90 5.91 -1.03
N ASP A 50 10.78 4.58 -1.02
CA ASP A 50 11.51 3.68 -1.92
C ASP A 50 10.83 3.60 -3.29
N SER A 51 9.54 3.26 -3.31
CA SER A 51 8.77 3.08 -4.55
C SER A 51 7.30 3.42 -4.37
N VAL A 52 6.71 4.00 -5.43
CA VAL A 52 5.26 4.24 -5.58
C VAL A 52 4.70 3.48 -6.78
N GLU A 53 5.49 2.57 -7.33
CA GLU A 53 5.10 1.83 -8.53
C GLU A 53 3.89 0.96 -8.23
N GLY A 54 2.92 0.93 -9.14
CA GLY A 54 1.69 0.16 -9.01
C GLY A 54 0.53 0.90 -8.32
N ILE A 55 0.75 2.05 -7.68
CA ILE A 55 -0.33 2.86 -7.07
C ILE A 55 -1.34 3.34 -8.12
N ALA A 56 -0.89 3.56 -9.37
CA ALA A 56 -1.75 3.99 -10.47
C ALA A 56 -2.52 2.85 -11.16
N ASP A 57 -2.14 1.60 -10.90
CA ASP A 57 -2.71 0.44 -11.59
C ASP A 57 -3.90 -0.15 -10.81
N GLU A 58 -3.88 -0.11 -9.48
CA GLU A 58 -4.92 -0.70 -8.65
C GLU A 58 -5.02 0.03 -7.31
N PRO A 59 -6.14 -0.12 -6.57
CA PRO A 59 -6.25 0.46 -5.24
C PRO A 59 -5.04 0.10 -4.38
N ALA A 60 -4.43 1.10 -3.76
CA ALA A 60 -3.26 0.95 -2.93
C ALA A 60 -3.58 1.37 -1.49
N LEU A 61 -3.30 0.50 -0.52
CA LEU A 61 -3.35 0.84 0.89
C LEU A 61 -2.00 1.44 1.30
N ILE A 62 -2.04 2.63 1.87
CA ILE A 62 -0.90 3.37 2.36
C ILE A 62 -1.08 3.59 3.86
N LEU A 63 -0.16 3.06 4.65
CA LEU A 63 -0.08 3.28 6.09
C LEU A 63 0.88 4.44 6.37
N PHE A 64 0.30 5.60 6.64
CA PHE A 64 1.04 6.78 7.03
C PHE A 64 1.37 6.75 8.51
N MET A 65 2.66 6.61 8.83
CA MET A 65 3.15 6.45 10.20
C MET A 65 4.39 7.30 10.48
N GLU A 66 4.58 8.38 9.73
CA GLU A 66 5.73 9.28 9.84
C GLU A 66 5.89 9.89 11.23
N HIS A 67 4.79 10.01 11.98
CA HIS A 67 4.73 10.58 13.34
C HIS A 67 5.11 9.61 14.46
N LEU A 68 5.11 8.30 14.19
CA LEU A 68 5.43 7.31 15.21
C LEU A 68 6.92 7.40 15.56
N ASP A 69 7.27 7.06 16.80
CA ASP A 69 8.67 6.79 17.13
C ASP A 69 9.11 5.45 16.52
N GLU A 70 10.42 5.22 16.46
CA GLU A 70 10.98 4.03 15.80
C GLU A 70 10.46 2.71 16.40
N LYS A 71 10.24 2.66 17.72
CA LYS A 71 9.70 1.47 18.37
C LYS A 71 8.25 1.21 17.93
N ALA A 72 7.42 2.25 17.91
CA ALA A 72 6.05 2.16 17.45
C ALA A 72 5.96 1.83 15.95
N LYS A 73 6.91 2.30 15.12
CA LYS A 73 7.01 1.90 13.70
C LYS A 73 7.28 0.41 13.57
N GLU A 74 8.26 -0.13 14.30
CA GLU A 74 8.56 -1.57 14.28
C GLU A 74 7.35 -2.43 14.71
N GLU A 75 6.63 -2.00 15.76
CA GLU A 75 5.41 -2.68 16.22
C GLU A 75 4.28 -2.58 15.18
N GLN A 76 4.13 -1.42 14.53
CA GLN A 76 3.14 -1.19 13.49
C GLN A 76 3.42 -2.04 12.23
N GLU A 77 4.68 -2.23 11.85
CA GLU A 77 5.08 -3.10 10.75
C GLU A 77 4.76 -4.57 11.03
N LYS A 78 5.03 -5.05 12.24
CA LYS A 78 4.64 -6.42 12.65
C LYS A 78 3.13 -6.61 12.58
N ALA A 79 2.35 -5.65 13.06
CA ALA A 79 0.89 -5.70 12.96
C ALA A 79 0.41 -5.71 11.50
N LEU A 80 1.10 -4.99 10.60
CA LEU A 80 0.82 -5.00 9.17
C LEU A 80 1.13 -6.37 8.55
N GLU A 81 2.29 -6.97 8.85
CA GLU A 81 2.67 -8.31 8.39
C GLU A 81 1.69 -9.38 8.88
N GLU A 82 1.28 -9.34 10.15
CA GLU A 82 0.27 -10.24 10.72
C GLU A 82 -1.09 -10.09 9.99
N ALA A 83 -1.51 -8.85 9.72
CA ALA A 83 -2.72 -8.59 8.94
C ALA A 83 -2.64 -9.18 7.53
N MET A 84 -1.47 -9.08 6.88
CA MET A 84 -1.25 -9.66 5.55
C MET A 84 -1.37 -11.19 5.56
N GLN A 85 -0.73 -11.85 6.52
CA GLN A 85 -0.82 -13.30 6.66
C GLN A 85 -2.27 -13.76 6.88
N ALA A 86 -3.02 -13.02 7.69
CA ALA A 86 -4.44 -13.28 7.91
C ALA A 86 -5.27 -13.10 6.63
N LEU A 87 -5.00 -12.06 5.83
CA LEU A 87 -5.73 -11.80 4.57
C LEU A 87 -5.36 -12.78 3.46
N GLN A 88 -4.11 -13.19 3.34
CA GLN A 88 -3.67 -14.21 2.39
C GLN A 88 -4.31 -15.57 2.67
N SER A 89 -4.56 -15.86 3.95
CA SER A 89 -5.24 -17.09 4.38
C SER A 89 -6.74 -17.08 4.10
N GLN A 90 -7.34 -15.90 3.89
CA GLN A 90 -8.73 -15.79 3.47
C GLN A 90 -8.85 -16.21 2.00
N LYS A 91 -9.60 -17.28 1.73
CA LYS A 91 -9.90 -17.68 0.36
C LYS A 91 -10.61 -16.54 -0.36
N ASN A 92 -10.00 -16.03 -1.43
CA ASN A 92 -10.73 -15.22 -2.38
C ASN A 92 -11.57 -16.17 -3.24
N ASP A 93 -12.88 -16.17 -3.04
CA ASP A 93 -13.85 -16.97 -3.79
C ASP A 93 -14.16 -16.40 -5.18
N GLY A 94 -13.42 -15.37 -5.61
CA GLY A 94 -13.58 -14.71 -6.89
C GLY A 94 -14.71 -13.67 -6.92
N GLY A 95 -15.45 -13.53 -5.82
CA GLY A 95 -16.51 -12.53 -5.67
C GLY A 95 -16.02 -11.18 -5.11
N VAL A 96 -14.74 -11.09 -4.74
CA VAL A 96 -14.21 -9.93 -4.03
C VAL A 96 -12.94 -9.40 -4.71
N PRO A 97 -12.78 -8.07 -4.85
CA PRO A 97 -11.58 -7.47 -5.42
C PRO A 97 -10.28 -8.00 -4.79
N PRO A 98 -9.18 -8.09 -5.58
CA PRO A 98 -7.87 -8.47 -5.06
C PRO A 98 -7.44 -7.53 -3.91
N LEU A 99 -6.56 -8.02 -3.04
CA LEU A 99 -6.04 -7.19 -1.95
C LEU A 99 -5.33 -5.97 -2.54
N PRO A 100 -5.55 -4.77 -1.97
CA PRO A 100 -4.84 -3.58 -2.41
C PRO A 100 -3.34 -3.77 -2.18
N ARG A 101 -2.52 -3.17 -3.05
CA ARG A 101 -1.07 -3.11 -2.83
C ARG A 101 -0.76 -2.36 -1.54
N LEU A 102 0.19 -2.87 -0.77
CA LEU A 102 0.49 -2.34 0.54
C LEU A 102 1.75 -1.47 0.50
N PHE A 103 1.58 -0.26 1.00
CA PHE A 103 2.63 0.71 1.16
C PHE A 103 2.69 1.23 2.60
N THR A 104 3.89 1.56 3.05
CA THR A 104 4.13 2.29 4.29
C THR A 104 4.71 3.66 3.97
N ALA A 105 4.47 4.63 4.83
CA ALA A 105 5.21 5.88 4.84
C ALA A 105 5.82 6.05 6.24
N LYS A 106 7.06 5.56 6.40
CA LYS A 106 7.83 5.65 7.65
C LYS A 106 8.37 7.05 7.91
N SER A 107 8.56 7.84 6.86
CA SER A 107 9.16 9.16 6.91
C SER A 107 8.51 10.11 5.90
N LEU A 108 8.64 11.41 6.16
CA LEU A 108 8.24 12.43 5.21
C LEU A 108 9.18 12.40 4.00
N SER A 109 8.63 12.14 2.83
CA SER A 109 9.31 12.22 1.54
C SER A 109 8.48 13.07 0.57
N PRO A 110 9.07 13.58 -0.52
CA PRO A 110 8.30 14.28 -1.55
C PRO A 110 7.11 13.46 -2.06
N ARG A 111 7.27 12.12 -2.15
CA ARG A 111 6.24 11.17 -2.55
C ARG A 111 5.14 11.03 -1.50
N SER A 112 5.49 10.84 -0.22
CA SER A 112 4.48 10.75 0.84
C SER A 112 3.68 12.05 0.98
N ILE A 113 4.35 13.20 0.86
CA ILE A 113 3.69 14.52 0.87
C ILE A 113 2.71 14.65 -0.31
N ALA A 114 3.11 14.26 -1.51
CA ALA A 114 2.23 14.31 -2.68
C ALA A 114 0.99 13.41 -2.51
N LEU A 115 1.19 12.16 -2.05
CA LEU A 115 0.10 11.21 -1.78
C LEU A 115 -0.87 11.73 -0.72
N ARG A 116 -0.36 12.33 0.35
CA ARG A 116 -1.18 12.98 1.38
C ARG A 116 -2.01 14.14 0.80
N ARG A 117 -1.39 15.02 0.01
CA ARG A 117 -2.08 16.15 -0.63
C ARG A 117 -3.24 15.73 -1.53
N ILE A 118 -3.04 14.71 -2.38
CA ILE A 118 -4.13 14.20 -3.24
C ILE A 118 -5.25 13.56 -2.41
N CYS A 119 -4.93 13.01 -1.22
CA CYS A 119 -5.91 12.47 -0.29
C CYS A 119 -6.47 13.51 0.69
N ARG A 120 -6.22 14.82 0.46
CA ARG A 120 -6.62 15.92 1.35
C ARG A 120 -6.19 15.72 2.81
N GLN A 121 -5.05 15.06 3.00
CA GLN A 121 -4.42 14.88 4.30
C GLN A 121 -3.28 15.87 4.42
N ASP A 122 -3.34 16.75 5.41
CA ASP A 122 -2.21 17.62 5.68
C ASP A 122 -1.04 16.79 6.21
N PRO A 123 0.18 17.03 5.71
CA PRO A 123 1.34 16.36 6.24
C PRO A 123 1.50 16.63 7.74
N PRO A 124 2.14 15.71 8.47
CA PRO A 124 2.65 15.97 9.82
C PRO A 124 3.36 17.34 9.88
N ASP A 125 2.81 18.31 10.62
CA ASP A 125 3.53 19.53 10.98
C ASP A 125 4.20 19.30 12.33
N ALA A 126 5.50 19.58 12.44
CA ALA A 126 6.29 19.25 13.62
C ALA A 126 5.76 19.94 14.91
N ASP A 127 5.02 21.04 14.74
CA ASP A 127 4.53 21.90 15.83
C ASP A 127 3.02 21.79 16.10
N LYS A 128 2.26 20.96 15.38
CA LYS A 128 0.79 20.87 15.53
C LYS A 128 0.30 19.44 15.72
N GLU A 129 -0.07 19.18 16.98
CA GLU A 129 -0.77 17.99 17.49
C GLU A 129 -0.11 16.64 17.16
N LYS A 130 0.11 15.83 18.20
CA LYS A 130 0.45 14.42 17.97
C LYS A 130 -0.71 13.81 17.19
N LYS A 131 -0.50 13.38 15.95
CA LYS A 131 -1.48 12.61 15.18
C LYS A 131 -1.10 11.13 15.28
N GLY A 132 -2.11 10.25 15.33
CA GLY A 132 -1.88 8.82 15.18
C GLY A 132 -1.60 8.47 13.72
N PRO A 133 -1.21 7.21 13.47
CA PRO A 133 -1.07 6.71 12.11
C PRO A 133 -2.41 6.77 11.36
N ILE A 134 -2.34 6.82 10.04
CA ILE A 134 -3.51 6.90 9.15
C ILE A 134 -3.42 5.77 8.12
N LEU A 135 -4.44 4.93 8.05
CA LEU A 135 -4.63 3.99 6.96
C LEU A 135 -5.41 4.69 5.84
N THR A 136 -4.86 4.67 4.63
CA THR A 136 -5.49 5.30 3.46
C THR A 136 -5.50 4.34 2.29
N ILE A 137 -6.67 3.97 1.78
CA ILE A 137 -6.77 3.32 0.46
C ILE A 137 -6.94 4.41 -0.57
N VAL A 138 -6.08 4.43 -1.58
CA VAL A 138 -6.12 5.36 -2.71
C VAL A 138 -6.46 4.57 -3.96
N ASP A 139 -7.51 4.97 -4.65
CA ASP A 139 -7.87 4.46 -5.98
C ASP A 139 -7.76 5.61 -6.98
N LEU A 140 -6.66 5.63 -7.73
CA LEU A 140 -6.41 6.65 -8.74
C LEU A 140 -7.29 6.50 -9.98
N LEU A 141 -7.80 5.29 -10.26
CA LEU A 141 -8.69 5.04 -11.40
C LEU A 141 -10.09 5.56 -11.13
N ASP A 142 -10.58 5.33 -9.92
CA ASP A 142 -11.88 5.84 -9.45
C ASP A 142 -11.80 7.28 -8.91
N GLN A 143 -10.59 7.85 -8.83
CA GLN A 143 -10.30 9.17 -8.26
C GLN A 143 -10.84 9.33 -6.83
N SER A 144 -10.74 8.27 -6.03
CA SER A 144 -11.24 8.24 -4.67
C SER A 144 -10.21 7.78 -3.64
N TYR A 145 -10.49 8.08 -2.38
CA TYR A 145 -9.73 7.57 -1.26
C TYR A 145 -10.63 7.29 -0.05
N PHE A 146 -10.15 6.40 0.82
CA PHE A 146 -10.83 5.92 2.02
C PHE A 146 -9.86 5.96 3.18
N THR A 147 -10.29 6.39 4.36
CA THR A 147 -9.38 6.60 5.50
C THR A 147 -9.87 5.98 6.80
N ALA A 148 -8.94 5.46 7.59
CA ALA A 148 -9.12 5.23 9.01
C ALA A 148 -8.01 5.95 9.78
N LEU A 149 -8.41 6.72 10.79
CA LEU A 149 -7.51 7.47 11.67
C LEU A 149 -7.34 6.69 12.97
N GLN A 150 -6.12 6.63 13.49
CA GLN A 150 -5.86 6.12 14.83
C GLN A 150 -5.62 7.27 15.82
N GLU A 151 -5.92 7.02 17.08
CA GLU A 151 -5.64 7.96 18.17
C GLU A 151 -4.13 8.24 18.30
N PRO A 152 -3.74 9.45 18.73
CA PRO A 152 -2.34 9.79 18.96
C PRO A 152 -1.65 8.82 19.94
N GLY A 153 -0.48 8.31 19.54
CA GLY A 153 0.30 7.39 20.38
C GLY A 153 -0.21 5.95 20.40
N ARG A 154 -1.23 5.61 19.59
CA ARG A 154 -1.67 4.23 19.35
C ARG A 154 -1.31 3.79 17.94
N ILE A 155 -1.04 2.50 17.78
CA ILE A 155 -0.85 1.85 16.48
C ILE A 155 -2.13 1.11 16.09
N PHE A 156 -2.27 0.78 14.81
CA PHE A 156 -3.29 -0.16 14.36
C PHE A 156 -2.88 -1.59 14.68
N SER A 157 -3.79 -2.38 15.25
CA SER A 157 -3.61 -3.82 15.38
C SER A 157 -3.84 -4.55 14.05
N ALA A 158 -3.39 -5.80 13.97
CA ALA A 158 -3.62 -6.63 12.79
C ALA A 158 -5.11 -6.76 12.46
N ASP A 159 -5.95 -7.02 13.48
CA ASP A 159 -7.40 -7.16 13.33
C ASP A 159 -8.07 -5.87 12.81
N GLU A 160 -7.60 -4.70 13.26
CA GLU A 160 -8.10 -3.40 12.79
C GLU A 160 -7.78 -3.17 11.31
N ILE A 161 -6.56 -3.51 10.87
CA ILE A 161 -6.14 -3.42 9.46
C ILE A 161 -6.96 -4.38 8.59
N VAL A 162 -7.12 -5.64 9.02
CA VAL A 162 -7.93 -6.64 8.33
C VAL A 162 -9.38 -6.19 8.21
N ALA A 163 -9.95 -5.66 9.30
CA ALA A 163 -11.32 -5.15 9.31
C ALA A 163 -11.50 -3.98 8.33
N PHE A 164 -10.54 -3.05 8.27
CA PHE A 164 -10.57 -1.92 7.34
C PHE A 164 -10.54 -2.38 5.87
N ILE A 165 -9.63 -3.29 5.52
CA ILE A 165 -9.53 -3.84 4.16
C ILE A 165 -10.81 -4.62 3.79
N ASN A 166 -11.38 -5.37 4.73
CA ASN A 166 -12.62 -6.11 4.47
C ASN A 166 -13.83 -5.19 4.30
N LYS A 167 -13.91 -4.07 5.04
CA LYS A 167 -14.94 -3.04 4.80
C LYS A 167 -14.78 -2.41 3.43
N PHE A 168 -13.55 -2.11 3.00
CA PHE A 168 -13.29 -1.60 1.64
C PHE A 168 -13.79 -2.59 0.58
N ARG A 169 -13.42 -3.86 0.72
CA ARG A 169 -13.82 -4.95 -0.19
C ARG A 169 -15.33 -5.17 -0.26
N ARG A 170 -16.07 -4.78 0.78
CA ARG A 170 -17.55 -4.84 0.86
C ARG A 170 -18.23 -3.53 0.48
N GLU A 171 -17.46 -2.52 0.05
CA GLU A 171 -17.95 -1.19 -0.26
C GLU A 171 -18.66 -0.50 0.93
N GLU A 172 -18.25 -0.83 2.16
CA GLU A 172 -18.82 -0.31 3.41
C GLU A 172 -18.08 0.94 3.95
N LEU A 173 -17.00 1.37 3.29
CA LEU A 173 -16.23 2.55 3.67
C LEU A 173 -16.77 3.83 3.02
N GLU A 174 -16.63 4.94 3.73
CA GLU A 174 -16.94 6.27 3.20
C GLU A 174 -15.97 6.66 2.08
N ARG A 175 -16.53 6.90 0.89
CA ARG A 175 -15.78 7.30 -0.29
C ARG A 175 -15.54 8.81 -0.31
N ASN A 176 -14.29 9.22 -0.41
CA ASN A 176 -13.89 10.61 -0.55
C ASN A 176 -13.26 10.86 -1.93
N SER A 177 -13.45 12.03 -2.52
CA SER A 177 -12.86 12.39 -3.82
C SER A 177 -11.45 12.96 -3.66
N LEU A 178 -10.51 12.49 -4.49
CA LEU A 178 -9.15 13.03 -4.52
C LEU A 178 -9.16 14.54 -4.80
N ALA A 179 -8.12 15.22 -4.32
CA ALA A 179 -7.83 16.58 -4.75
C ALA A 179 -7.35 16.55 -6.20
N VAL A 180 -7.96 17.38 -7.04
CA VAL A 180 -7.45 17.63 -8.40
C VAL A 180 -6.22 18.52 -8.24
N PRO A 181 -5.03 18.12 -8.71
CA PRO A 181 -3.89 19.03 -8.78
C PRO A 181 -4.26 20.19 -9.72
N GLU A 182 -4.20 21.43 -9.22
CA GLU A 182 -4.30 22.64 -10.07
C GLU A 182 -3.19 22.72 -11.10
#